data_AF-A0A9P6WSA4-F1
#
_entry.id   AF-A0A9P6WSA4-F1
#
_cell.length_a   1.000
_cell.length_b   1.000
_cell.length_c   1.000
_cell.angle_alpha   90.00
_cell.angle_beta   90.00
_cell.angle_gamma   90.00
#
_symmetry.space_group_name_H-M   'P 1'
#
loop_
_entity.id
_entity.type
_entity.pdbx_description
1 polymer ?
#
loop_
_entity_poly.entity_id
_entity_poly.type
_entity_poly.pdbx_seq_one_letter_code
_entity_poly.pdbx_strand_id
1 'polypeptide(L)'
;MLPFGYALGLVSSLFAPHGRRLGDLVAGTVVVHAPALYLPPPPTIDSVLAPPQPLRPDEQAALMAFAERAPRLSAARQQELAGIAEPLTGAQGQIGVLRLYAMANWLLGRR
;
A
#
# COMPACT_ATOMS: atom_id res chain seq x y z
N MET A 1 -34.04 14.79 27.20
CA MET A 1 -33.61 13.38 27.33
C MET A 1 -32.09 13.27 27.17
N LEU A 2 -31.33 13.80 28.14
CA LEU A 2 -29.87 13.64 28.21
C LEU A 2 -29.36 12.61 29.26
N PRO A 3 -30.13 12.11 30.25
CA PRO A 3 -29.55 11.21 31.26
C PRO A 3 -29.26 9.79 30.71
N PHE A 4 -30.04 9.34 29.71
CA PHE A 4 -29.92 7.99 29.17
C PHE A 4 -28.61 7.76 28.38
N GLY A 5 -28.15 8.78 27.64
CA GLY A 5 -26.88 8.72 26.91
C GLY A 5 -25.66 8.62 27.84
N TYR A 6 -25.69 9.36 28.97
CA TYR A 6 -24.65 9.25 30.00
C TYR A 6 -24.68 7.90 30.72
N ALA A 7 -25.88 7.37 31.02
CA ALA A 7 -26.01 6.04 31.62
C ALA A 7 -25.46 4.94 30.70
N LEU A 8 -25.74 5.00 29.39
CA LEU A 8 -25.20 4.04 28.42
C LEU A 8 -23.66 4.12 28.34
N GLY A 9 -23.09 5.32 28.33
CA GLY A 9 -21.63 5.51 28.35
C GLY A 9 -20.98 4.98 29.63
N LEU A 10 -21.64 5.14 30.78
CA LEU A 10 -21.18 4.63 32.07
C LEU A 10 -21.23 3.10 32.13
N VAL A 11 -22.33 2.49 31.70
CA VAL A 11 -22.46 1.02 31.61
C VAL A 11 -21.41 0.45 30.65
N SER A 12 -21.17 1.09 29.50
CA SER A 12 -20.12 0.68 28.58
C SER A 12 -18.72 0.69 29.20
N SER A 13 -18.41 1.67 30.08
CA SER A 13 -17.11 1.69 30.77
C SER A 13 -16.98 0.62 31.86
N LEU A 14 -18.09 0.22 32.50
CA LEU A 14 -18.08 -0.80 33.56
C LEU A 14 -17.94 -2.23 33.01
N PHE A 15 -18.42 -2.49 31.80
CA PHE A 15 -18.29 -3.81 31.15
C PHE A 15 -16.94 -4.04 30.47
N ALA A 16 -16.11 -3.01 30.31
CA ALA A 16 -14.76 -3.15 29.79
C ALA A 16 -13.77 -3.40 30.96
N PRO A 17 -12.93 -4.46 30.94
CA PRO A 17 -12.00 -4.79 32.03
C PRO A 17 -10.95 -3.71 32.36
N HIS A 18 -10.89 -2.63 31.57
CA HIS A 18 -9.99 -1.49 31.76
C HIS A 18 -10.72 -0.14 31.80
N GLY A 19 -12.06 -0.09 31.97
CA GLY A 19 -12.78 1.18 32.10
C GLY A 19 -12.84 2.05 30.83
N ARG A 20 -12.33 1.56 29.70
CA ARG A 20 -12.16 2.33 28.46
C ARG A 20 -13.51 2.66 27.84
N ARG A 21 -13.70 3.93 27.49
CA ARG A 21 -14.90 4.36 26.75
C ARG A 21 -14.78 3.91 25.30
N LEU A 22 -15.90 3.82 24.58
CA LEU A 22 -15.91 3.49 23.15
C LEU A 22 -14.97 4.39 22.32
N GLY A 23 -14.80 5.65 22.71
CA GLY A 23 -13.83 6.57 22.10
C GLY A 23 -12.38 6.11 22.21
N ASP A 24 -11.97 5.53 23.35
CA ASP A 24 -10.61 5.01 23.55
C ASP A 24 -10.36 3.75 22.72
N LEU A 25 -11.38 2.92 22.52
CA LEU A 25 -11.32 1.74 21.65
C LEU A 25 -11.13 2.14 20.18
N VAL A 26 -11.74 3.25 19.75
CA VAL A 26 -11.62 3.77 18.38
C VAL A 26 -10.35 4.61 18.18
N ALA A 27 -9.83 5.25 19.24
CA ALA A 27 -8.60 6.05 19.21
C ALA A 27 -7.33 5.25 18.83
N GLY A 28 -7.39 3.92 18.82
CA GLY A 28 -6.36 3.06 18.23
C GLY A 28 -6.37 3.00 16.70
N THR A 29 -7.29 3.69 16.03
CA THR A 29 -7.40 3.72 14.56
C THR A 29 -6.96 5.07 14.02
N VAL A 30 -5.93 5.07 13.17
CA VAL A 30 -5.46 6.27 12.47
C VAL A 30 -6.34 6.49 11.25
N VAL A 31 -7.17 7.53 11.27
CA VAL A 31 -7.99 7.94 10.12
C VAL A 31 -7.12 8.74 9.16
N VAL A 32 -6.67 8.11 8.07
CA VAL A 32 -5.95 8.79 6.99
C VAL A 32 -6.98 9.43 6.05
N HIS A 33 -7.16 10.74 6.14
CA HIS A 33 -7.97 11.50 5.20
C HIS A 33 -7.14 11.75 3.93
N ALA A 34 -7.28 10.87 2.92
CA ALA A 34 -6.64 11.06 1.63
C ALA A 34 -7.62 11.76 0.68
N PRO A 35 -7.28 12.93 0.09
CA PRO A 35 -8.08 13.51 -0.98
C PRO A 35 -8.14 12.52 -2.16
N ALA A 36 -9.22 12.57 -2.94
CA ALA A 36 -9.34 11.77 -4.16
C ALA A 36 -8.19 12.14 -5.11
N LEU A 37 -7.13 11.32 -5.10
CA LEU A 37 -6.00 11.51 -6.00
C LEU A 37 -6.48 11.17 -7.40
N TYR A 38 -6.40 12.16 -8.29
CA TYR A 38 -6.47 11.95 -9.72
C TYR A 38 -5.42 10.90 -10.08
N LEU A 39 -5.86 9.70 -10.41
CA LEU A 39 -4.98 8.64 -10.86
C LEU A 39 -4.48 9.03 -12.24
N PRO A 40 -3.17 9.31 -12.41
CA PRO A 40 -2.63 9.40 -13.75
C PRO A 40 -2.88 8.06 -14.44
N PRO A 41 -3.20 8.05 -15.74
CA PRO A 41 -3.22 6.81 -16.50
C PRO A 41 -1.90 6.07 -16.27
N PRO A 42 -1.93 4.72 -16.19
CA PRO A 42 -0.73 3.93 -15.93
C PRO A 42 0.35 4.34 -16.94
N PRO A 43 1.59 4.55 -16.49
CA PRO A 43 2.65 4.94 -17.40
C PRO A 43 2.83 3.80 -18.40
N THR A 44 2.68 4.10 -19.68
CA THR A 44 3.05 3.20 -20.78
C THR A 44 4.57 3.12 -20.78
N ILE A 45 5.12 2.23 -19.94
CA ILE A 45 6.55 2.01 -19.85
C ILE A 45 6.89 1.02 -20.95
N ASP A 46 7.38 1.52 -22.08
CA ASP A 46 7.82 0.70 -23.22
C ASP A 46 9.16 -0.01 -22.97
N SER A 47 9.76 0.16 -21.78
CA SER A 47 10.95 -0.61 -21.41
C SER A 47 10.54 -1.98 -20.89
N VAL A 48 11.14 -3.01 -21.47
CA VAL A 48 11.01 -4.40 -21.05
C VAL A 48 12.39 -4.85 -20.55
N LEU A 49 12.47 -5.31 -19.30
CA LEU A 49 13.72 -5.77 -18.70
C LEU A 49 13.53 -7.17 -18.14
N ALA A 50 14.29 -8.14 -18.65
CA ALA A 50 14.29 -9.47 -18.08
C ALA A 50 14.87 -9.41 -16.65
N PRO A 51 14.23 -10.04 -15.66
CA PRO A 51 14.79 -10.10 -14.31
C PRO A 51 16.15 -10.84 -14.35
N PRO A 52 17.18 -10.34 -13.65
CA PRO A 52 18.53 -10.90 -13.71
C PRO A 52 18.63 -12.32 -13.13
N GLN A 53 17.62 -12.73 -12.36
CA GLN A 53 17.50 -14.05 -11.77
C GLN A 53 16.07 -14.60 -11.99
N PRO A 54 15.91 -15.92 -12.08
CA PRO A 54 14.58 -16.52 -12.19
C PRO A 54 13.78 -16.25 -10.92
N LEU A 55 12.71 -15.46 -11.06
CA LEU A 55 11.79 -15.14 -9.96
C LEU A 55 10.89 -16.35 -9.67
N ARG A 56 10.65 -16.60 -8.38
CA ARG A 56 9.65 -17.57 -7.93
C ARG A 56 8.25 -17.12 -8.32
N PRO A 57 7.26 -18.02 -8.46
CA PRO A 57 5.88 -17.64 -8.79
C PRO A 57 5.29 -16.57 -7.86
N ASP A 58 5.58 -16.66 -6.56
CA ASP A 58 5.12 -15.68 -5.57
C ASP A 58 5.76 -14.29 -5.78
N GLU A 59 7.03 -14.24 -6.20
CA GLU A 59 7.74 -12.98 -6.48
C GLU A 59 7.24 -12.34 -7.78
N GLN A 60 6.93 -13.16 -8.79
CA GLN A 60 6.28 -12.71 -10.01
C GLN A 60 4.90 -12.12 -9.70
N ALA A 61 4.10 -12.79 -8.86
CA ALA A 61 2.81 -12.29 -8.40
C ALA A 61 2.94 -10.97 -7.63
N ALA A 62 3.94 -10.83 -6.76
CA ALA A 62 4.23 -9.59 -6.05
C ALA A 62 4.60 -8.45 -7.00
N LEU A 63 5.39 -8.72 -8.04
CA LEU A 63 5.79 -7.75 -9.05
C LEU A 63 4.58 -7.27 -9.89
N MET A 64 3.72 -8.21 -10.30
CA MET A 64 2.47 -7.89 -11.01
C MET A 64 1.53 -7.08 -10.12
N ALA A 65 1.33 -7.48 -8.87
CA ALA A 65 0.51 -6.76 -7.90
C ALA A 65 1.06 -5.34 -7.64
N PHE A 66 2.39 -5.16 -7.63
CA PHE A 66 3.00 -3.84 -7.58
C PHE A 66 2.64 -3.03 -8.83
N ALA A 67 2.84 -3.55 -10.04
CA ALA A 67 2.57 -2.82 -11.29
C ALA A 67 1.10 -2.40 -11.43
N GLU A 68 0.16 -3.23 -10.98
CA GLU A 68 -1.28 -2.89 -10.99
C GLU A 68 -1.64 -1.82 -9.96
N ARG A 69 -0.98 -1.82 -8.80
CA ARG A 69 -1.29 -0.92 -7.69
C ARG A 69 -0.48 0.38 -7.73
N ALA A 70 0.69 0.37 -8.35
CA ALA A 70 1.61 1.49 -8.35
C ALA A 70 0.99 2.80 -8.88
N PRO A 71 0.12 2.82 -9.92
CA PRO A 71 -0.59 4.04 -10.33
C PRO A 71 -1.47 4.64 -9.22
N ARG A 72 -1.93 3.82 -8.26
CA ARG A 72 -2.72 4.25 -7.08
C ARG A 72 -1.87 4.69 -5.90
N LEU A 73 -0.55 4.49 -5.96
CA LEU A 73 0.38 4.86 -4.89
C LEU A 73 1.00 6.22 -5.18
N SER A 74 1.25 7.00 -4.13
CA SER A 74 2.05 8.23 -4.24
C SER A 74 3.48 7.91 -4.69
N ALA A 75 4.13 8.85 -5.37
CA ALA A 75 5.50 8.67 -5.86
C ALA A 75 6.47 8.25 -4.74
N ALA A 76 6.35 8.84 -3.54
CA ALA A 76 7.15 8.46 -2.38
C ALA A 76 6.94 7.00 -1.96
N ARG A 77 5.70 6.50 -1.96
CA ARG A 77 5.39 5.09 -1.64
C ARG A 77 5.90 4.14 -2.72
N GLN A 78 5.83 4.52 -4.00
CA GLN A 78 6.41 3.72 -5.08
C GLN A 78 7.94 3.59 -4.89
N GLN A 79 8.62 4.68 -4.59
CA GLN A 79 10.06 4.70 -4.34
C GLN A 79 10.45 3.89 -3.10
N GLU A 80 9.67 3.96 -2.03
CA GLU A 80 9.86 3.15 -0.81
C GLU A 80 9.78 1.65 -1.13
N LEU A 81 8.73 1.22 -1.85
CA LEU A 81 8.57 -0.17 -2.27
C LEU A 81 9.69 -0.62 -3.23
N ALA A 82 10.13 0.27 -4.12
CA ALA A 82 11.28 0.00 -4.98
C ALA A 82 12.59 -0.14 -4.19
N GLY A 83 12.73 0.57 -3.08
CA GLY A 83 13.85 0.39 -2.15
C GLY A 83 13.85 -0.99 -1.49
N ILE A 84 12.69 -1.54 -1.12
CA ILE A 84 12.59 -2.91 -0.61
C ILE A 84 13.06 -3.93 -1.66
N ALA A 85 12.75 -3.66 -2.94
CA ALA A 85 13.15 -4.49 -4.07
C ALA A 85 14.54 -4.13 -4.65
N GLU A 86 15.33 -3.29 -3.98
CA GLU A 86 16.69 -2.92 -4.41
C GLU A 86 17.58 -4.13 -4.76
N PRO A 87 17.59 -5.24 -4.00
CA PRO A 87 18.42 -6.40 -4.34
C PRO A 87 18.10 -7.00 -5.72
N LEU A 88 16.86 -6.84 -6.18
CA LEU A 88 16.40 -7.31 -7.48
C LEU A 88 16.62 -6.27 -8.58
N THR A 89 16.32 -5.01 -8.30
CA THR A 89 16.41 -3.93 -9.30
C THR A 89 17.82 -3.38 -9.45
N GLY A 90 18.69 -3.53 -8.44
CA GLY A 90 20.00 -2.89 -8.36
C GLY A 90 19.97 -1.36 -8.39
N ALA A 91 18.81 -0.75 -8.08
CA ALA A 91 18.63 0.69 -8.07
C ALA A 91 17.52 1.11 -7.10
N GLN A 92 17.71 2.26 -6.44
CA GLN A 92 16.72 2.85 -5.54
C GLN A 92 15.96 4.01 -6.22
N GLY A 93 14.92 4.50 -5.54
CA GLY A 93 14.17 5.68 -5.96
C GLY A 93 13.43 5.48 -7.28
N GLN A 94 13.34 6.54 -8.09
CA GLN A 94 12.58 6.53 -9.36
C GLN A 94 13.10 5.47 -10.35
N ILE A 95 14.42 5.23 -10.38
CA ILE A 95 15.06 4.28 -11.29
C ILE A 95 14.66 2.84 -10.91
N GLY A 96 14.61 2.53 -9.61
CA GLY A 96 14.12 1.25 -9.11
C GLY A 96 12.66 1.00 -9.51
N VAL A 97 11.81 2.02 -9.38
CA VAL A 97 10.39 1.95 -9.79
C VAL A 97 10.28 1.62 -11.29
N LEU A 98 11.02 2.32 -12.15
CA LEU A 98 11.01 2.07 -13.59
C LEU A 98 11.50 0.66 -13.94
N ARG A 99 12.52 0.15 -13.24
CA ARG A 99 13.02 -1.24 -13.43
C ARG A 99 11.97 -2.27 -13.02
N LEU A 100 11.25 -2.06 -11.91
CA LEU A 100 10.15 -2.96 -11.50
C LEU A 100 9.04 -3.00 -12.53
N TYR A 101 8.64 -1.85 -13.06
CA TYR A 101 7.66 -1.80 -14.15
C TYR A 101 8.16 -2.51 -15.41
N ALA A 102 9.43 -2.32 -15.78
CA ALA A 102 10.01 -2.98 -16.95
C ALA A 102 10.05 -4.50 -16.80
N MET A 103 10.34 -5.00 -15.59
CA MET A 103 10.29 -6.42 -15.26
C MET A 103 8.85 -6.95 -15.24
N ALA A 104 7.88 -6.18 -14.74
CA ALA A 104 6.48 -6.57 -14.77
C ALA A 104 5.93 -6.65 -16.20
N ASN A 105 6.35 -5.73 -17.08
CA ASN A 105 6.00 -5.76 -18.49
C ASN A 105 6.59 -6.99 -19.21
N TRP A 106 7.82 -7.39 -18.86
CA TRP A 106 8.43 -8.64 -19.36
C TRP A 106 7.61 -9.87 -18.95
N LEU A 107 7.16 -9.95 -17.69
CA LEU A 107 6.31 -11.04 -17.21
C LEU A 107 4.93 -11.07 -17.88
N LEU A 108 4.36 -9.90 -18.17
CA LEU A 108 3.06 -9.79 -18.86
C LEU A 108 3.16 -10.12 -20.35
N GLY A 109 4.36 -10.32 -20.90
CA GLY A 109 4.57 -10.66 -22.30
C GLY A 109 4.17 -9.54 -23.27
N ARG A 110 4.04 -8.30 -22.78
CA ARG A 110 3.87 -7.11 -23.64
C ARG A 110 5.23 -6.84 -24.31
N ARG A 111 5.36 -7.28 -25.56
CA ARG A 111 6.52 -7.05 -26.43
C ARG A 111 6.24 -5.89 -27.36
#